data_AF-A0A940R358-F1
#
_entry.id   AF-A0A940R358-F1
#
_cell.length_a   1.000
_cell.length_b   1.000
_cell.length_c   1.000
_cell.angle_alpha   90.00
_cell.angle_beta   90.00
_cell.angle_gamma   90.00
#
_symmetry.space_group_name_H-M   'P 1'
#
loop_
_entity.id
_entity.type
_entity.pdbx_description
1 polymer ?
#
loop_
_entity_poly.entity_id
_entity_poly.type
_entity_poly.pdbx_seq_one_letter_code
_entity_poly.pdbx_strand_id
1 'polypeptide(L)'
;NVTPRLKNAIDNLYSTFSIYPGNRKMQASPLYNEVDKWNHLLFSKPLRQLSSDDLSNFLLKAISTWGKLTDLKHFLPRILELIASGDPLCDTDTVYQKLLYANWKSWESSEQDVINEFDLALWENLFSDEDAQPAHIIQEVFTSLLLIHPDIRQLLDIWMKNDSLNSISSLTDYFFIHDNVSILSRDNSGIDSHVIDVLKQWIISDNMLSKLSNAFFLFEDPEIQQQISYAIKLLEHRRLQNK
;
A
#
# COMPACT_ATOMS: atom_id res chain seq x y z
N ASN A 1 15.54 3.91 0.68
CA ASN A 1 16.18 3.04 1.68
C ASN A 1 15.08 2.42 2.51
N VAL A 2 15.26 1.16 2.91
CA VAL A 2 14.29 0.40 3.71
C VAL A 2 14.59 0.59 5.19
N THR A 3 13.62 1.09 5.97
CA THR A 3 13.75 1.27 7.42
C THR A 3 13.99 -0.09 8.12
N PRO A 4 14.63 -0.09 9.31
CA PRO A 4 14.79 -1.32 10.09
C PRO A 4 13.48 -2.05 10.39
N ARG A 5 12.38 -1.31 10.61
CA ARG A 5 11.05 -1.88 10.84
C ARG A 5 10.56 -2.62 9.60
N LEU A 6 10.63 -2.00 8.42
CA LEU A 6 10.19 -2.61 7.16
C LEU A 6 11.05 -3.83 6.80
N LYS A 7 12.36 -3.77 7.04
CA LYS A 7 13.25 -4.92 6.85
C LYS A 7 12.84 -6.12 7.73
N ASN A 8 12.57 -5.88 9.01
CA ASN A 8 12.11 -6.94 9.91
C ASN A 8 10.75 -7.50 9.50
N ALA A 9 9.82 -6.65 9.05
CA ALA A 9 8.52 -7.09 8.56
C ALA A 9 8.64 -7.99 7.32
N ILE A 10 9.53 -7.64 6.38
CA ILE A 10 9.86 -8.48 5.21
C ILE A 10 10.42 -9.84 5.66
N ASP A 11 11.36 -9.86 6.61
CA ASP A 11 11.93 -11.12 7.10
C ASP A 11 10.87 -12.00 7.80
N ASN A 12 9.92 -11.39 8.51
CA ASN A 12 8.79 -12.09 9.14
C ASN A 12 7.81 -12.68 8.09
N LEU A 13 7.56 -11.98 6.98
CA LEU A 13 6.81 -12.53 5.85
C LEU A 13 7.49 -13.81 5.32
N TYR A 14 8.79 -13.74 5.06
CA TYR A 14 9.55 -14.89 4.58
C TYR A 14 9.51 -16.08 5.54
N SER A 15 9.68 -15.82 6.84
CA SER A 15 9.61 -16.86 7.86
C SER A 15 8.23 -17.51 7.90
N THR A 16 7.17 -16.72 7.92
CA THR A 16 5.79 -17.20 8.09
C THR A 16 5.32 -18.01 6.88
N PHE A 17 5.56 -17.51 5.67
CA PHE A 17 5.14 -18.18 4.45
C PHE A 17 6.11 -19.28 3.97
N SER A 18 7.23 -19.51 4.67
CA SER A 18 8.18 -20.58 4.33
C SER A 18 7.59 -21.99 4.39
N ILE A 19 6.46 -22.16 5.11
CA ILE A 19 5.72 -23.43 5.20
C ILE A 19 5.12 -23.86 3.86
N TYR A 20 4.96 -22.94 2.90
CA TYR A 20 4.41 -23.23 1.57
C TYR A 20 5.56 -23.59 0.61
N PRO A 21 5.68 -24.86 0.19
CA PRO A 21 6.74 -25.27 -0.71
C PRO A 21 6.52 -24.76 -2.12
N GLY A 22 7.62 -24.51 -2.83
CA GLY A 22 7.57 -24.14 -4.24
C GLY A 22 7.08 -25.28 -5.13
N ASN A 23 6.05 -25.03 -5.94
CA ASN A 23 5.51 -26.00 -6.88
C ASN A 23 6.21 -25.93 -8.24
N ARG A 24 7.16 -26.83 -8.48
CA ARG A 24 7.94 -26.88 -9.74
C ARG A 24 7.14 -27.30 -10.98
N LYS A 25 5.88 -27.69 -10.81
CA LYS A 25 4.98 -28.13 -11.88
C LYS A 25 3.65 -27.38 -11.80
N MET A 26 3.71 -26.06 -11.58
CA MET A 26 2.52 -25.22 -11.63
C MET A 26 1.83 -25.38 -12.98
N GLN A 27 0.52 -25.53 -12.92
CA GLN A 27 -0.34 -25.55 -14.10
C GLN A 27 -0.81 -24.13 -14.39
N ALA A 28 -0.87 -23.81 -15.68
CA ALA A 28 -1.44 -22.57 -16.19
C ALA A 28 -2.56 -22.88 -17.20
N SER A 29 -3.25 -21.84 -17.65
CA SER A 29 -4.19 -21.94 -18.76
C SER A 29 -3.56 -22.65 -19.96
N PRO A 30 -4.31 -23.52 -20.68
CA PRO A 30 -3.85 -24.16 -21.92
C PRO A 30 -3.39 -23.19 -23.01
N LEU A 31 -3.79 -21.90 -22.92
CA LEU A 31 -3.35 -20.85 -23.84
C LEU A 31 -1.90 -20.38 -23.58
N TYR A 32 -1.29 -20.79 -22.47
CA TYR A 32 0.09 -20.46 -22.12
C TYR A 32 1.01 -21.65 -22.39
N ASN A 33 1.63 -21.65 -23.58
CA ASN A 33 2.39 -22.79 -24.09
C ASN A 33 3.78 -22.99 -23.44
N GLU A 34 4.26 -22.02 -22.66
CA GLU A 34 5.63 -22.03 -22.09
C GLU A 34 5.67 -22.24 -20.56
N VAL A 35 4.60 -22.76 -19.94
CA VAL A 35 4.51 -22.88 -18.47
C VAL A 35 5.63 -23.74 -17.88
N ASP A 36 6.02 -24.83 -18.54
CA ASP A 36 7.08 -25.71 -18.07
C ASP A 36 8.46 -25.04 -18.10
N LYS A 37 8.73 -24.28 -19.17
CA LYS A 37 9.97 -23.50 -19.31
C LYS A 37 10.00 -22.38 -18.27
N TRP A 38 8.88 -21.70 -18.06
CA TRP A 38 8.75 -20.67 -17.03
C TRP A 38 8.99 -21.26 -15.63
N ASN A 39 8.35 -22.39 -15.30
CA ASN A 39 8.58 -23.12 -14.03
C ASN A 39 10.07 -23.45 -13.84
N HIS A 40 10.72 -24.00 -14.87
CA HIS A 40 12.14 -24.35 -14.78
C HIS A 40 13.03 -23.13 -14.50
N LEU A 41 12.79 -22.00 -15.19
CA LEU A 41 13.53 -20.76 -14.98
C LEU A 41 13.31 -20.19 -13.58
N LEU A 42 12.06 -20.13 -13.15
CA LEU A 42 11.68 -19.59 -11.84
C LEU A 42 12.36 -20.35 -10.70
N PHE A 43 12.32 -21.68 -10.73
CA PHE A 43 12.92 -22.53 -9.69
C PHE A 43 14.43 -22.77 -9.86
N SER A 44 15.05 -22.18 -10.88
CA SER A 44 16.52 -22.14 -11.00
C SER A 44 17.16 -21.06 -10.11
N LYS A 45 16.35 -20.11 -9.61
CA LYS A 45 16.77 -19.01 -8.74
C LYS A 45 16.24 -19.21 -7.32
N PRO A 46 16.97 -18.78 -6.28
CA PRO A 46 16.42 -18.59 -4.95
C PRO A 46 15.23 -17.61 -4.98
N LEU A 47 14.22 -17.82 -4.13
CA LEU A 47 13.01 -16.98 -4.07
C LEU A 47 13.33 -15.48 -3.90
N ARG A 48 14.33 -15.13 -3.06
CA ARG A 48 14.77 -13.74 -2.85
C ARG A 48 15.50 -13.10 -4.04
N GLN A 49 15.86 -13.89 -5.05
CA GLN A 49 16.54 -13.42 -6.26
C GLN A 49 15.61 -13.32 -7.47
N LEU A 50 14.32 -13.62 -7.32
CA LEU A 50 13.34 -13.45 -8.39
C LEU A 50 13.12 -11.97 -8.67
N SER A 51 13.20 -11.56 -9.93
CA SER A 51 12.88 -10.20 -10.34
C SER A 51 11.39 -10.01 -10.54
N SER A 52 11.00 -8.77 -10.79
CA SER A 52 9.65 -8.44 -11.24
C SER A 52 9.25 -9.12 -12.53
N ASP A 53 10.15 -9.19 -13.52
CA ASP A 53 9.91 -9.90 -14.77
C ASP A 53 9.65 -11.39 -14.57
N ASP A 54 10.29 -11.99 -13.56
CA ASP A 54 10.06 -13.41 -13.24
C ASP A 54 8.62 -13.64 -12.73
N LEU A 55 8.06 -12.69 -11.97
CA LEU A 55 6.82 -12.86 -11.19
C LEU A 55 5.58 -12.15 -11.75
N SER A 56 5.72 -11.09 -12.54
CA SER A 56 4.62 -10.23 -13.01
C SER A 56 3.53 -11.03 -13.75
N ASN A 57 3.95 -11.90 -14.68
CA ASN A 57 3.05 -12.77 -15.43
C ASN A 57 2.27 -13.73 -14.54
N PHE A 58 2.92 -14.29 -13.51
CA PHE A 58 2.29 -15.16 -12.56
C PHE A 58 1.29 -14.38 -11.71
N LEU A 59 1.70 -13.26 -11.12
CA LEU A 59 0.90 -12.47 -10.19
C LEU A 59 -0.46 -12.08 -10.80
N LEU A 60 -0.47 -11.56 -12.03
CA LEU A 60 -1.71 -11.17 -12.73
C LEU A 60 -2.70 -12.34 -12.85
N LYS A 61 -2.19 -13.56 -13.04
CA LYS A 61 -2.97 -14.79 -13.33
C LYS A 61 -3.11 -15.72 -12.13
N ALA A 62 -2.44 -15.42 -11.02
CA ALA A 62 -2.37 -16.27 -9.86
C ALA A 62 -3.77 -16.61 -9.36
N ILE A 63 -3.98 -17.89 -9.05
CA ILE A 63 -5.23 -18.50 -8.55
C ILE A 63 -6.36 -18.57 -9.59
N SER A 64 -6.48 -17.59 -10.49
CA SER A 64 -7.55 -17.57 -11.49
C SER A 64 -7.29 -18.50 -12.67
N THR A 65 -6.09 -18.43 -13.24
CA THR A 65 -5.70 -19.22 -14.43
C THR A 65 -4.30 -19.79 -14.34
N TRP A 66 -3.58 -19.52 -13.25
CA TRP A 66 -2.22 -20.01 -13.02
C TRP A 66 -2.00 -20.33 -11.55
N GLY A 67 -1.57 -21.56 -11.27
CA GLY A 67 -1.24 -22.02 -9.93
C GLY A 67 -2.45 -22.09 -9.00
N LYS A 68 -2.18 -22.37 -7.74
CA LYS A 68 -3.15 -22.48 -6.65
C LYS A 68 -2.85 -21.43 -5.57
N LEU A 69 -3.73 -21.33 -4.58
CA LEU A 69 -3.54 -20.45 -3.43
C LEU A 69 -2.18 -20.65 -2.73
N THR A 70 -1.75 -21.90 -2.57
CA THR A 70 -0.44 -22.22 -1.97
C THR A 70 0.73 -21.69 -2.78
N ASP A 71 0.59 -21.59 -4.11
CA ASP A 71 1.62 -21.04 -4.99
C ASP A 71 1.70 -19.52 -4.81
N LEU A 72 0.56 -18.82 -4.71
CA LEU A 72 0.54 -17.39 -4.37
C LEU A 72 1.23 -17.16 -3.01
N LYS A 73 0.87 -17.94 -1.99
CA LYS A 73 1.45 -17.83 -0.65
C LYS A 73 2.96 -18.08 -0.63
N HIS A 74 3.45 -19.00 -1.46
CA HIS A 74 4.90 -19.23 -1.61
C HIS A 74 5.64 -17.99 -2.14
N PHE A 75 5.07 -17.31 -3.14
CA PHE A 75 5.71 -16.12 -3.74
C PHE A 75 5.39 -14.81 -3.03
N LEU A 76 4.39 -14.79 -2.15
CA LEU A 76 3.89 -13.57 -1.51
C LEU A 76 4.97 -12.75 -0.80
N PRO A 77 5.90 -13.33 -0.01
CA PRO A 77 6.95 -12.54 0.63
C PRO A 77 7.83 -11.80 -0.36
N ARG A 78 8.12 -12.42 -1.52
CA ARG A 78 8.92 -11.79 -2.57
C ARG A 78 8.17 -10.70 -3.30
N ILE A 79 6.89 -10.93 -3.57
CA ILE A 79 6.01 -9.94 -4.20
C ILE A 79 5.94 -8.67 -3.33
N LEU A 80 5.72 -8.82 -2.02
CA LEU A 80 5.66 -7.70 -1.08
C LEU A 80 7.04 -7.01 -0.89
N GLU A 81 8.13 -7.77 -0.85
CA GLU A 81 9.50 -7.22 -0.82
C GLU A 81 9.82 -6.36 -2.06
N LEU A 82 9.37 -6.78 -3.25
CA LEU A 82 9.53 -6.03 -4.50
C LEU A 82 8.76 -4.69 -4.46
N ILE A 83 7.52 -4.69 -3.95
CA ILE A 83 6.73 -3.46 -3.74
C ILE A 83 7.46 -2.51 -2.78
N ALA A 84 7.93 -3.03 -1.64
CA ALA A 84 8.67 -2.26 -0.66
C ALA A 84 9.97 -1.63 -1.20
N SER A 85 10.52 -2.21 -2.27
CA SER A 85 11.73 -1.73 -2.94
C SER A 85 11.44 -0.73 -4.06
N GLY A 86 10.17 -0.46 -4.38
CA GLY A 86 9.77 0.38 -5.52
C GLY A 86 10.03 -0.29 -6.88
N ASP A 87 10.16 -1.61 -6.92
CA ASP A 87 10.41 -2.34 -8.17
C ASP A 87 9.13 -2.39 -9.02
N PRO A 88 9.19 -2.12 -10.35
CA PRO A 88 8.03 -2.08 -11.23
C PRO A 88 7.44 -3.47 -11.56
N LEU A 89 7.13 -4.28 -10.55
CA LEU A 89 6.44 -5.58 -10.68
C LEU A 89 5.08 -5.42 -11.35
N CYS A 90 4.27 -4.57 -10.72
CA CYS A 90 2.98 -4.04 -11.13
C CYS A 90 2.63 -2.94 -10.13
N ASP A 91 1.51 -2.24 -10.36
CA ASP A 91 0.97 -1.34 -9.34
C ASP A 91 0.63 -2.10 -8.04
N THR A 92 0.69 -1.36 -6.94
CA THR A 92 0.43 -1.83 -5.58
C THR A 92 -1.01 -2.34 -5.45
N ASP A 93 -1.96 -1.66 -6.10
CA ASP A 93 -3.37 -2.06 -6.12
C ASP A 93 -3.53 -3.49 -6.65
N THR A 94 -2.91 -3.84 -7.77
CA THR A 94 -2.96 -5.18 -8.37
C THR A 94 -2.58 -6.28 -7.37
N VAL A 95 -1.58 -6.04 -6.52
CA VAL A 95 -1.15 -7.00 -5.49
C VAL A 95 -2.22 -7.14 -4.42
N TYR A 96 -2.74 -6.03 -3.91
CA TYR A 96 -3.75 -6.06 -2.86
C TYR A 96 -5.11 -6.58 -3.37
N GLN A 97 -5.49 -6.30 -4.62
CA GLN A 97 -6.63 -6.94 -5.30
C GLN A 97 -6.44 -8.44 -5.38
N LYS A 98 -5.21 -8.93 -5.61
CA LYS A 98 -4.93 -10.37 -5.60
C LYS A 98 -5.11 -10.98 -4.20
N LEU A 99 -4.71 -10.29 -3.14
CA LEU A 99 -4.94 -10.72 -1.77
C LEU A 99 -6.44 -10.79 -1.44
N LEU A 100 -7.22 -9.79 -1.87
CA LEU A 100 -8.68 -9.79 -1.72
C LEU A 100 -9.32 -10.95 -2.48
N TYR A 101 -8.92 -11.17 -3.74
CA TYR A 101 -9.38 -12.32 -4.54
C TYR A 101 -9.05 -13.66 -3.87
N ALA A 102 -7.91 -13.75 -3.19
CA ALA A 102 -7.47 -14.92 -2.44
C ALA A 102 -8.12 -15.07 -1.05
N ASN A 103 -9.05 -14.16 -0.70
CA ASN A 103 -9.74 -14.09 0.58
C ASN A 103 -8.78 -14.15 1.78
N TRP A 104 -7.71 -13.35 1.73
CA TRP A 104 -6.62 -13.42 2.72
C TRP A 104 -7.06 -13.21 4.18
N LYS A 105 -8.16 -12.47 4.42
CA LYS A 105 -8.76 -12.29 5.75
C LYS A 105 -9.30 -13.59 6.38
N SER A 106 -9.40 -14.67 5.61
CA SER A 106 -9.77 -16.01 6.10
C SER A 106 -8.57 -16.92 6.39
N TRP A 107 -7.35 -16.44 6.14
CA TRP A 107 -6.13 -17.21 6.38
C TRP A 107 -5.80 -17.33 7.87
N GLU A 108 -4.75 -18.07 8.21
CA GLU A 108 -4.32 -18.20 9.61
C GLU A 108 -3.95 -16.84 10.20
N SER A 109 -4.28 -16.64 11.49
CA SER A 109 -4.02 -15.38 12.19
C SER A 109 -2.56 -14.92 12.05
N SER A 110 -1.61 -15.84 12.20
CA SER A 110 -0.18 -15.55 12.04
C SER A 110 0.19 -15.01 10.66
N GLU A 111 -0.53 -15.43 9.60
CA GLU A 111 -0.30 -14.94 8.23
C GLU A 111 -0.90 -13.56 8.03
N GLN A 112 -2.08 -13.31 8.62
CA GLN A 112 -2.71 -12.00 8.58
C GLN A 112 -1.87 -10.97 9.34
N ASP A 113 -1.38 -11.33 10.53
CA ASP A 113 -0.61 -10.46 11.41
C ASP A 113 0.68 -9.96 10.74
N VAL A 114 1.42 -10.84 10.04
CA VAL A 114 2.64 -10.42 9.34
C VAL A 114 2.38 -9.56 8.11
N ILE A 115 1.23 -9.73 7.44
CA ILE A 115 0.82 -8.83 6.35
C ILE A 115 0.45 -7.46 6.93
N ASN A 116 -0.34 -7.42 8.00
CA ASN A 116 -0.72 -6.16 8.67
C ASN A 116 0.51 -5.39 9.17
N GLU A 117 1.48 -6.06 9.81
CA GLU A 117 2.71 -5.41 10.25
C GLU A 117 3.58 -4.94 9.08
N PHE A 118 3.60 -5.68 7.97
CA PHE A 118 4.24 -5.22 6.74
C PHE A 118 3.58 -3.96 6.20
N ASP A 119 2.25 -3.91 6.12
CA ASP A 119 1.49 -2.75 5.63
C ASP A 119 1.80 -1.49 6.45
N LEU A 120 1.81 -1.60 7.78
CA LEU A 120 2.17 -0.48 8.67
C LEU A 120 3.63 -0.04 8.48
N ALA A 121 4.55 -1.01 8.36
CA ALA A 121 5.97 -0.71 8.19
C ALA A 121 6.27 -0.10 6.81
N LEU A 122 5.57 -0.55 5.77
CA LEU A 122 5.64 0.02 4.42
C LEU A 122 5.15 1.46 4.43
N TRP A 123 3.99 1.69 5.05
CA TRP A 123 3.40 3.02 5.17
C TRP A 123 4.32 4.00 5.90
N GLU A 124 4.90 3.59 7.03
CA GLU A 124 5.87 4.40 7.77
C GLU A 124 7.14 4.69 6.93
N ASN A 125 7.61 3.70 6.17
CA ASN A 125 8.80 3.83 5.32
C ASN A 125 8.66 4.88 4.23
N LEU A 126 7.46 5.04 3.64
CA LEU A 126 7.22 6.03 2.58
C LEU A 126 7.45 7.48 3.02
N PHE A 127 7.36 7.73 4.33
CA PHE A 127 7.59 9.04 4.91
C PHE A 127 9.00 9.23 5.48
N SER A 128 9.90 8.25 5.31
CA SER A 128 11.30 8.38 5.73
C SER A 128 12.05 9.35 4.81
N ASP A 129 12.80 10.29 5.41
CA ASP A 129 13.41 11.44 4.74
C ASP A 129 14.56 11.09 3.77
N GLU A 130 15.08 9.86 3.81
CA GLU A 130 16.25 9.47 3.03
C GLU A 130 15.96 9.38 1.52
N ASP A 131 14.71 9.18 1.11
CA ASP A 131 14.30 9.13 -0.30
C ASP A 131 12.89 9.69 -0.48
N ALA A 132 12.80 10.95 -0.92
CA ALA A 132 11.53 11.60 -1.24
C ALA A 132 10.72 10.75 -2.23
N GLN A 133 9.60 10.18 -1.77
CA GLN A 133 8.70 9.43 -2.65
C GLN A 133 7.74 10.39 -3.34
N PRO A 134 7.47 10.20 -4.65
CA PRO A 134 6.44 10.98 -5.32
C PRO A 134 5.09 10.83 -4.63
N ALA A 135 4.35 11.93 -4.45
CA ALA A 135 3.06 11.93 -3.77
C ALA A 135 2.04 10.94 -4.36
N HIS A 136 2.08 10.69 -5.68
CA HIS A 136 1.21 9.71 -6.33
C HIS A 136 1.45 8.26 -5.85
N ILE A 137 2.70 7.89 -5.53
CA ILE A 137 3.03 6.56 -4.97
C ILE A 137 2.44 6.44 -3.56
N ILE A 138 2.58 7.49 -2.75
CA ILE A 138 2.02 7.54 -1.40
C ILE A 138 0.49 7.41 -1.45
N GLN A 139 -0.16 8.10 -2.39
CA GLN A 139 -1.61 8.03 -2.58
C GLN A 139 -2.08 6.66 -3.07
N GLU A 140 -1.35 6.03 -4.00
CA GLU A 140 -1.62 4.68 -4.49
C GLU A 140 -1.57 3.67 -3.33
N VAL A 141 -0.46 3.65 -2.59
CA VAL A 141 -0.29 2.75 -1.45
C VAL A 141 -1.36 3.01 -0.40
N PHE A 142 -1.60 4.28 -0.03
CA PHE A 142 -2.63 4.62 0.94
C PHE A 142 -4.00 4.10 0.52
N THR A 143 -4.39 4.30 -0.74
CA THR A 143 -5.69 3.85 -1.27
C THR A 143 -5.84 2.33 -1.21
N SER A 144 -4.78 1.58 -1.55
CA SER A 144 -4.81 0.12 -1.41
C SER A 144 -4.91 -0.32 0.06
N LEU A 145 -4.21 0.37 0.96
CA LEU A 145 -4.27 0.08 2.40
C LEU A 145 -5.64 0.38 3.01
N LEU A 146 -6.34 1.42 2.55
CA LEU A 146 -7.72 1.73 2.96
C LEU A 146 -8.69 0.57 2.70
N LEU A 147 -8.44 -0.21 1.66
CA LEU A 147 -9.29 -1.32 1.25
C LEU A 147 -9.04 -2.58 2.09
N ILE A 148 -7.79 -2.80 2.49
CA ILE A 148 -7.35 -4.09 3.00
C ILE A 148 -7.05 -4.09 4.50
N HIS A 149 -6.42 -3.03 5.01
CA HIS A 149 -5.91 -2.98 6.38
C HIS A 149 -7.08 -2.99 7.40
N PRO A 150 -7.03 -3.82 8.45
CA PRO A 150 -8.15 -4.00 9.36
C PRO A 150 -8.43 -2.78 10.26
N ASP A 151 -7.41 -1.98 10.54
CA ASP A 151 -7.52 -0.80 11.40
C ASP A 151 -6.89 0.43 10.74
N ILE A 152 -7.73 1.21 10.05
CA ILE A 152 -7.31 2.45 9.40
C ILE A 152 -6.71 3.47 10.39
N ARG A 153 -7.11 3.47 11.66
CA ARG A 153 -6.65 4.49 12.61
C ARG A 153 -5.15 4.43 12.83
N GLN A 154 -4.56 3.24 12.75
CA GLN A 154 -3.10 3.07 12.84
C GLN A 154 -2.38 3.73 11.66
N LEU A 155 -2.92 3.62 10.44
CA LEU A 155 -2.40 4.29 9.25
C LEU A 155 -2.48 5.82 9.39
N LEU A 156 -3.62 6.31 9.86
CA LEU A 156 -3.85 7.73 10.07
C LEU A 156 -2.96 8.30 11.19
N ASP A 157 -2.73 7.53 12.25
CA ASP A 157 -1.83 7.92 13.34
C ASP A 157 -0.38 8.02 12.88
N ILE A 158 0.08 7.09 12.02
CA ILE A 158 1.41 7.17 11.39
C ILE A 158 1.51 8.46 10.56
N TRP A 159 0.50 8.74 9.72
CA TRP A 159 0.50 9.94 8.88
C TRP A 159 0.47 11.22 9.73
N MET A 160 -0.33 11.25 10.80
CA MET A 160 -0.41 12.38 11.72
C MET A 160 0.89 12.67 12.45
N LYS A 161 1.64 11.63 12.84
CA LYS A 161 2.90 11.78 13.59
C LYS A 161 4.08 12.20 12.72
N ASN A 162 3.98 12.05 11.39
CA ASN A 162 5.09 12.33 10.50
C ASN A 162 4.98 13.74 9.90
N ASP A 163 5.91 14.63 10.23
CA ASP A 163 5.96 16.02 9.76
C ASP A 163 6.97 16.23 8.61
N SER A 164 7.42 15.16 7.95
CA SER A 164 8.32 15.28 6.79
C SER A 164 7.67 16.03 5.64
N LEU A 165 8.50 16.56 4.75
CA LEU A 165 8.01 17.22 3.53
C LEU A 165 7.14 16.26 2.71
N ASN A 166 7.56 15.00 2.52
CA ASN A 166 6.76 14.01 1.80
C ASN A 166 5.37 13.83 2.41
N SER A 167 5.30 13.74 3.74
CA SER A 167 4.04 13.55 4.46
C SER A 167 3.11 14.73 4.24
N ILE A 168 3.62 15.95 4.40
CA ILE A 168 2.83 17.18 4.26
C ILE A 168 2.43 17.43 2.81
N SER A 169 3.35 17.29 1.84
CA SER A 169 3.03 17.43 0.41
C SER A 169 2.01 16.40 -0.04
N SER A 170 2.11 15.15 0.42
CA SER A 170 1.13 14.12 0.08
C SER A 170 -0.25 14.41 0.67
N LEU A 171 -0.33 15.02 1.86
CA LEU A 171 -1.60 15.48 2.45
C LEU A 171 -2.22 16.60 1.61
N THR A 172 -1.43 17.61 1.24
CA THR A 172 -1.93 18.73 0.45
C THR A 172 -2.40 18.28 -0.93
N ASP A 173 -1.66 17.38 -1.57
CA ASP A 173 -2.04 16.78 -2.86
C ASP A 173 -3.29 15.93 -2.73
N TYR A 174 -3.40 15.13 -1.67
CA TYR A 174 -4.60 14.34 -1.39
C TYR A 174 -5.82 15.26 -1.26
N PHE A 175 -5.71 16.38 -0.53
CA PHE A 175 -6.81 17.33 -0.41
C PHE A 175 -7.15 18.05 -1.70
N PHE A 176 -6.15 18.36 -2.54
CA PHE A 176 -6.34 19.00 -3.84
C PHE A 176 -7.06 18.07 -4.82
N ILE A 177 -6.57 16.83 -4.96
CA ILE A 177 -7.15 15.82 -5.87
C ILE A 177 -8.56 15.43 -5.43
N HIS A 178 -8.79 15.33 -4.12
CA HIS A 178 -10.06 14.94 -3.53
C HIS A 178 -10.88 16.13 -3.02
N ASP A 179 -10.67 17.34 -3.60
CA ASP A 179 -11.46 18.55 -3.30
C ASP A 179 -12.97 18.29 -3.47
N ASN A 180 -13.32 17.40 -4.41
CA ASN A 180 -14.63 16.77 -4.48
C ASN A 180 -14.62 15.40 -3.78
N VAL A 181 -15.17 15.36 -2.55
CA VAL A 181 -15.48 14.13 -1.78
C VAL A 181 -16.39 13.15 -2.55
N SER A 182 -16.88 13.53 -3.74
CA SER A 182 -17.65 12.67 -4.63
C SER A 182 -16.90 11.39 -5.04
N ILE A 183 -15.56 11.38 -5.07
CA ILE A 183 -14.77 10.18 -5.42
C ILE A 183 -14.76 9.12 -4.30
N LEU A 184 -14.88 9.54 -3.03
CA LEU A 184 -15.13 8.59 -1.94
C LEU A 184 -16.55 7.98 -2.02
N SER A 185 -17.45 8.57 -2.82
CA SER A 185 -18.87 8.20 -2.85
C SER A 185 -19.38 7.64 -4.17
N ARG A 186 -18.62 7.67 -5.28
CA ARG A 186 -19.16 7.28 -6.60
C ARG A 186 -18.41 6.21 -7.39
N ASP A 187 -17.18 5.82 -7.07
CA ASP A 187 -16.47 4.78 -7.86
C ASP A 187 -15.69 3.70 -7.06
N ASN A 188 -15.59 3.78 -5.73
CA ASN A 188 -14.89 2.75 -4.95
C ASN A 188 -15.84 1.63 -4.49
N SER A 189 -16.08 0.65 -5.36
CA SER A 189 -16.99 -0.50 -5.13
C SER A 189 -16.60 -1.46 -3.98
N GLY A 190 -15.56 -1.15 -3.19
CA GLY A 190 -15.05 -2.05 -2.14
C GLY A 190 -14.66 -1.42 -0.79
N ILE A 191 -14.59 -0.09 -0.64
CA ILE A 191 -14.22 0.54 0.66
C ILE A 191 -15.46 0.62 1.56
N ASP A 192 -15.30 0.18 2.81
CA ASP A 192 -16.38 0.21 3.81
C ASP A 192 -16.81 1.67 4.13
N SER A 193 -18.12 1.90 4.21
CA SER A 193 -18.71 3.15 4.69
C SER A 193 -18.13 3.64 6.02
N HIS A 194 -17.82 2.74 6.95
CA HIS A 194 -17.21 3.08 8.23
C HIS A 194 -15.80 3.67 8.04
N VAL A 195 -15.01 3.11 7.13
CA VAL A 195 -13.69 3.62 6.78
C VAL A 195 -13.79 5.04 6.21
N ILE A 196 -14.76 5.27 5.33
CA ILE A 196 -15.02 6.60 4.75
C ILE A 196 -15.41 7.61 5.84
N ASP A 197 -16.24 7.22 6.80
CA ASP A 197 -16.65 8.10 7.89
C ASP A 197 -15.48 8.45 8.83
N VAL A 198 -14.63 7.47 9.15
CA VAL A 198 -13.40 7.69 9.94
C VAL A 198 -12.47 8.66 9.22
N LEU A 199 -12.26 8.49 7.91
CA LEU A 199 -11.47 9.41 7.09
C LEU A 199 -12.05 10.82 7.11
N LYS A 200 -13.35 10.97 6.85
CA LYS A 200 -14.00 12.29 6.86
C LYS A 200 -13.80 13.01 8.19
N GLN A 201 -14.00 12.31 9.31
CA GLN A 201 -13.81 12.87 10.65
C GLN A 201 -12.34 13.26 10.90
N TRP A 202 -11.40 12.42 10.47
CA TRP A 202 -9.97 12.68 10.61
C TRP A 202 -9.52 13.91 9.81
N ILE A 203 -9.94 14.02 8.55
CA ILE A 203 -9.62 15.15 7.66
C ILE A 203 -10.06 16.49 8.26
N ILE A 204 -11.26 16.54 8.83
CA ILE A 204 -11.83 17.79 9.38
C ILE A 204 -11.45 18.05 10.85
N SER A 205 -10.56 17.23 11.43
CA SER A 205 -10.19 17.32 12.84
C SER A 205 -9.36 18.58 13.16
N ASP A 206 -9.42 19.02 14.41
CA ASP A 206 -8.56 20.11 14.93
C ASP A 206 -7.07 19.77 14.85
N ASN A 207 -6.74 18.48 15.03
CA ASN A 207 -5.38 17.99 14.95
C ASN A 207 -4.82 18.14 13.53
N MET A 208 -5.61 17.83 12.50
CA MET A 208 -5.20 17.99 11.09
C MET A 208 -4.95 19.46 10.76
N LEU A 209 -5.86 20.35 11.16
CA LEU A 209 -5.71 21.79 10.95
C LEU A 209 -4.44 22.31 11.66
N SER A 210 -4.21 21.87 12.90
CA SER A 210 -3.01 22.24 13.66
C SER A 210 -1.74 21.72 13.03
N LYS A 211 -1.74 20.49 12.51
CA LYS A 211 -0.61 19.89 11.79
C LYS A 211 -0.22 20.72 10.56
N LEU A 212 -1.18 21.03 9.68
CA LEU A 212 -0.93 21.86 8.50
C LEU A 212 -0.50 23.28 8.87
N SER A 213 -1.13 23.87 9.90
CA SER A 213 -0.76 25.22 10.36
C SER A 213 0.69 25.26 10.87
N ASN A 214 1.12 24.25 11.63
CA ASN A 214 2.50 24.15 12.07
C ASN A 214 3.46 23.91 10.90
N ALA A 215 3.08 23.05 9.94
CA ALA A 215 3.87 22.77 8.75
C ALA A 215 4.09 24.03 7.88
N PHE A 216 3.09 24.92 7.79
CA PHE A 216 3.22 26.20 7.08
C PHE A 216 4.39 27.04 7.62
N PHE A 217 4.60 27.03 8.94
CA PHE A 217 5.72 27.75 9.57
C PHE A 217 7.03 26.96 9.55
N LEU A 218 6.97 25.64 9.38
CA LEU A 218 8.14 24.76 9.34
C LEU A 218 8.88 24.86 8.00
N PHE A 219 8.14 24.90 6.89
CA PHE A 219 8.73 24.97 5.54
C PHE A 219 8.85 26.42 5.08
N GLU A 220 10.03 26.82 4.61
CA GLU A 220 10.30 28.18 4.10
C GLU A 220 10.02 28.33 2.60
N ASP A 221 9.80 27.23 1.89
CA ASP A 221 9.53 27.22 0.45
C ASP A 221 8.14 27.84 0.14
N PRO A 222 8.06 28.92 -0.67
CA PRO A 222 6.80 29.60 -0.97
C PRO A 222 5.76 28.74 -1.70
N GLU A 223 6.19 27.81 -2.55
CA GLU A 223 5.28 26.92 -3.29
C GLU A 223 4.63 25.92 -2.32
N ILE A 224 5.43 25.32 -1.43
CA ILE A 224 4.95 24.43 -0.38
C ILE A 224 4.02 25.18 0.59
N GLN A 225 4.39 26.38 1.03
CA GLN A 225 3.54 27.22 1.87
C GLN A 225 2.20 27.56 1.20
N GLN A 226 2.20 27.82 -0.10
CA GLN A 226 0.98 28.08 -0.86
C GLN A 226 0.07 26.84 -0.92
N GLN A 227 0.62 25.65 -1.18
CA GLN A 227 -0.11 24.38 -1.17
C GLN A 227 -0.75 24.12 0.21
N ILE A 228 0.02 24.31 1.28
CA ILE A 228 -0.47 24.17 2.66
C ILE A 228 -1.59 25.19 2.96
N SER A 229 -1.41 26.45 2.58
CA SER A 229 -2.42 27.49 2.79
C SER A 229 -3.73 27.18 2.07
N TYR A 230 -3.65 26.64 0.85
CA TYR A 230 -4.84 26.21 0.10
C TYR A 230 -5.54 25.04 0.80
N ALA A 231 -4.79 24.02 1.23
CA ALA A 231 -5.33 22.89 1.98
C ALA A 231 -6.03 23.34 3.27
N ILE A 232 -5.43 24.26 4.04
CA ILE A 232 -6.03 24.83 5.25
C ILE A 232 -7.39 25.48 4.93
N LYS A 233 -7.45 26.35 3.92
CA LYS A 233 -8.70 27.02 3.51
C LYS A 233 -9.79 26.02 3.12
N LEU A 234 -9.41 24.95 2.42
CA LEU A 234 -10.33 23.90 2.04
C LEU A 234 -10.90 23.16 3.27
N LEU A 235 -10.04 22.81 4.23
CA LEU A 235 -10.48 22.16 5.47
C LEU A 235 -11.41 23.04 6.28
N GLU A 236 -11.09 24.33 6.44
CA GLU A 236 -11.95 25.30 7.14
C GLU A 236 -13.33 25.41 6.49
N HIS A 237 -13.38 25.48 5.15
CA HIS A 237 -14.64 25.52 4.42
C HIS A 237 -15.49 24.26 4.67
N ARG A 238 -14.88 23.07 4.63
CA ARG A 238 -15.57 21.80 4.90
C ARG A 238 -16.08 21.70 6.33
N ARG A 239 -15.34 22.22 7.31
CA ARG A 239 -15.76 22.26 8.71
C ARG A 239 -17.00 23.12 8.92
N LEU A 240 -17.16 24.19 8.14
CA LEU A 240 -18.35 25.03 8.18
C LEU A 240 -19.57 24.35 7.56
N GLN A 241 -19.39 23.54 6.51
CA GLN A 241 -20.48 22.81 5.85
C GLN A 241 -21.00 21.59 6.64
N ASN A 242 -20.18 21.02 7.52
CA ASN A 242 -20.53 19.86 8.35
C ASN A 242 -21.04 20.22 9.76
N LYS A 243 -21.26 21.51 10.05
CA LYS A 243 -21.91 22.01 11.27
C LYS A 243 -23.39 22.27 11.01
#